data_AF-A0A336M3A7-F1
#
_entry.id   AF-A0A336M3A7-F1
#
_cell.length_a   1.000
_cell.length_b   1.000
_cell.length_c   1.000
_cell.angle_alpha   90.00
_cell.angle_beta   90.00
_cell.angle_gamma   90.00
#
_symmetry.space_group_name_H-M   'P 1'
#
loop_
_entity.id
_entity.type
_entity.pdbx_description
1 polymer ?
#
loop_
_entity_poly.entity_id
_entity_poly.type
_entity_poly.pdbx_seq_one_letter_code
_entity_poly.pdbx_strand_id
1 'polypeptide(L)'
;MIVWALNFNRSKKSFHVLELSRQSENRTLSLFTAVYSRMSQLSRQPIAELYKSIRSHFLSMVSNNDDDLENSVYKFFIELFPVAYLHGINSEQAIKQTKVFDFHNDYKHCLTRMYDQFQPFGSIPKMLSKSIVQSVQMGSVFLKALTGGADVLSNVESLSATNLDKNCKEALVKMSYCSSCKGYSHVKPCYGYCMNVMRGCLYLYLGSLNKDWNSFTDDIPKLNSVVTSQENGIETVIRSLDTKLSEAIMYAMENGPRIDEKVKHACGNPNLLEKVIDGHSHNLQNIRQTVNNQNSNWPSPIHTVLVDFMSSVDRSKDFFMRISDSLCEDYQTSPNNYQKCWEGTHLGDYDHEIIGFDQQKYNPAVIIPQTHEFDTNGNSQLHILNDKLINLRNIVLKPLHTNFLTKHDNDKMFSDMAVEDGSGGYSEETNNDDEDYGEGSGFAASGDGGIDARTPIVGIPSDNNTAETGSGSNVVCQLSIVSYLSILFVGMIVTQQ
;
A
#
# COMPACT_ATOMS: atom_id res chain seq x y z
N MET A 1 9.28 1.00 -14.43
CA MET A 1 9.92 0.56 -13.16
C MET A 1 8.97 0.46 -11.93
N ILE A 2 8.18 1.49 -11.60
CA ILE A 2 7.32 1.52 -10.38
C ILE A 2 6.25 0.40 -10.36
N VAL A 3 5.59 0.15 -11.50
CA VAL A 3 4.62 -0.96 -11.66
C VAL A 3 5.23 -2.30 -11.29
N TRP A 4 6.47 -2.56 -11.71
CA TRP A 4 7.20 -3.79 -11.36
C TRP A 4 7.46 -3.85 -9.85
N ALA A 5 7.92 -2.74 -9.24
CA ALA A 5 8.19 -2.69 -7.81
C ALA A 5 6.93 -2.98 -6.96
N LEU A 6 5.77 -2.43 -7.35
CA LEU A 6 4.49 -2.68 -6.68
C LEU A 6 4.08 -4.15 -6.77
N ASN A 7 4.12 -4.74 -7.98
CA ASN A 7 3.76 -6.14 -8.20
C ASN A 7 4.73 -7.13 -7.53
N PHE A 8 6.03 -6.84 -7.56
CA PHE A 8 7.06 -7.62 -6.89
C PHE A 8 6.85 -7.65 -5.37
N ASN A 9 6.63 -6.49 -4.76
CA ASN A 9 6.44 -6.39 -3.31
C ASN A 9 5.12 -7.00 -2.84
N ARG A 10 4.03 -6.84 -3.62
CA ARG A 10 2.77 -7.58 -3.42
C ARG A 10 3.02 -9.08 -3.38
N SER A 11 3.74 -9.60 -4.37
CA SER A 11 4.00 -11.04 -4.50
C SER A 11 4.88 -11.57 -3.38
N LYS A 12 5.94 -10.84 -3.02
CA LYS A 12 6.82 -11.13 -1.87
C LYS A 12 6.06 -11.17 -0.55
N LYS A 13 5.25 -10.15 -0.24
CA LYS A 13 4.47 -10.09 1.01
C LYS A 13 3.43 -11.22 1.06
N SER A 14 2.73 -11.45 -0.04
CA SER A 14 1.75 -12.52 -0.15
C SER A 14 2.39 -13.89 0.11
N PHE A 15 3.49 -14.20 -0.56
CA PHE A 15 4.21 -15.46 -0.39
C PHE A 15 4.72 -15.64 1.05
N HIS A 16 5.30 -14.59 1.63
CA HIS A 16 5.83 -14.64 3.00
C HIS A 16 4.74 -14.98 4.03
N VAL A 17 3.58 -14.32 3.98
CA VAL A 17 2.47 -14.57 4.92
C VAL A 17 1.89 -15.96 4.74
N LEU A 18 1.76 -16.46 3.50
CA LEU A 18 1.26 -17.81 3.24
C LEU A 18 2.19 -18.89 3.79
N GLU A 19 3.50 -18.72 3.61
CA GLU A 19 4.50 -19.63 4.16
C GLU A 19 4.51 -19.57 5.69
N LEU A 20 4.44 -18.38 6.26
CA LEU A 20 4.33 -18.18 7.70
C LEU A 20 3.10 -18.88 8.29
N SER A 21 1.95 -18.77 7.61
CA SER A 21 0.71 -19.44 7.99
C SER A 21 0.85 -20.97 7.99
N ARG A 22 1.51 -21.54 6.97
CA ARG A 22 1.78 -22.99 6.90
C ARG A 22 2.70 -23.47 8.02
N GLN A 23 3.75 -22.70 8.33
CA GLN A 23 4.65 -23.04 9.43
C GLN A 23 3.97 -22.93 10.79
N SER A 24 3.13 -21.90 10.98
CA SER A 24 2.33 -21.76 12.20
C SER A 24 1.33 -22.92 12.36
N GLU A 25 0.67 -23.36 11.28
CA GLU A 25 -0.20 -24.55 11.29
C GLU A 25 0.56 -25.81 11.73
N ASN A 26 1.74 -26.07 11.15
CA ASN A 26 2.58 -27.21 11.53
C ASN A 26 3.04 -27.14 12.99
N ARG A 27 3.38 -25.95 13.49
CA ARG A 27 3.75 -25.74 14.90
C ARG A 27 2.58 -26.00 15.84
N THR A 28 1.38 -25.50 15.51
CA THR A 28 0.16 -25.78 16.27
C THR A 28 -0.13 -27.28 16.32
N LEU A 29 -0.07 -27.98 15.18
CA LEU A 29 -0.27 -29.44 15.12
C LEU A 29 0.80 -30.21 15.93
N SER A 30 2.05 -29.75 15.90
CA SER A 30 3.14 -30.33 16.69
C SER A 30 2.93 -30.12 18.19
N LEU A 31 2.52 -28.91 18.60
CA LEU A 31 2.18 -28.60 19.99
C LEU A 31 1.05 -29.48 20.50
N PHE A 32 -0.02 -29.65 19.72
CA PHE A 32 -1.11 -30.56 20.06
C PHE A 32 -0.65 -32.01 20.16
N THR A 33 0.26 -32.45 19.30
CA THR A 33 0.81 -33.81 19.37
C THR A 33 1.67 -34.02 20.63
N ALA A 34 2.48 -33.01 21.00
CA ALA A 34 3.42 -33.10 22.12
C ALA A 34 2.75 -32.92 23.49
N VAL A 35 1.87 -31.92 23.63
CA VAL A 35 1.28 -31.49 24.91
C VAL A 35 -0.14 -32.03 25.07
N TYR A 36 -0.95 -32.02 24.00
CA TYR A 36 -2.37 -32.40 24.03
C TYR A 36 -2.64 -33.69 23.26
N SER A 37 -1.79 -34.71 23.43
CA SER A 37 -1.74 -35.92 22.59
C SER A 37 -3.11 -36.61 22.39
N ARG A 38 -3.96 -36.65 23.43
CA ARG A 38 -5.32 -37.20 23.39
C ARG A 38 -6.29 -36.37 22.55
N MET A 39 -6.09 -35.05 22.47
CA MET A 39 -6.90 -34.13 21.66
C MET A 39 -6.38 -34.03 20.22
N SER A 40 -5.08 -34.29 20.01
CA SER A 40 -4.37 -34.07 18.73
C SER A 40 -5.13 -34.58 17.51
N GLN A 41 -5.53 -35.85 17.49
CA GLN A 41 -6.20 -36.45 16.33
C GLN A 41 -7.55 -35.81 16.00
N LEU A 42 -8.34 -35.48 17.04
CA LEU A 42 -9.68 -34.91 16.89
C LEU A 42 -9.63 -33.42 16.50
N SER A 43 -8.58 -32.71 16.94
CA SER A 43 -8.40 -31.27 16.65
C SER A 43 -7.72 -30.97 15.32
N ARG A 44 -7.11 -31.96 14.63
CA ARG A 44 -6.37 -31.71 13.37
C ARG A 44 -7.20 -31.01 12.30
N GLN A 45 -8.43 -31.46 12.10
CA GLN A 45 -9.29 -30.97 11.03
C GLN A 45 -9.79 -29.53 11.31
N PRO A 46 -10.31 -29.22 12.52
CA PRO A 46 -10.63 -27.83 12.89
C PRO A 46 -9.43 -26.87 12.78
N ILE A 47 -8.23 -27.31 13.21
CA ILE A 47 -7.00 -26.50 13.06
C ILE A 47 -6.73 -26.20 11.58
N ALA A 48 -6.76 -27.22 10.72
CA ALA A 48 -6.52 -27.05 9.29
C ALA A 48 -7.55 -26.13 8.61
N GLU A 49 -8.83 -26.24 9.00
CA GLU A 49 -9.90 -25.35 8.49
C GLU A 49 -9.67 -23.89 8.90
N LEU A 50 -9.31 -23.62 10.15
CA LEU A 50 -9.01 -22.27 10.63
C LEU A 50 -7.88 -21.63 9.82
N TYR A 51 -6.74 -22.31 9.70
CA TYR A 51 -5.60 -21.80 8.94
C TYR A 51 -5.90 -21.66 7.45
N LYS A 52 -6.72 -22.56 6.87
CA LYS A 52 -7.21 -22.42 5.49
C LYS A 52 -8.06 -21.16 5.33
N SER A 53 -8.97 -20.89 6.27
CA SER A 53 -9.82 -19.70 6.26
C SER A 53 -9.01 -18.40 6.36
N ILE A 54 -8.00 -18.36 7.24
CA ILE A 54 -7.06 -17.23 7.35
C ILE A 54 -6.38 -16.95 6.00
N ARG A 55 -5.86 -17.99 5.33
CA ARG A 55 -5.18 -17.84 4.03
C ARG A 55 -6.13 -17.39 2.93
N SER A 56 -7.35 -17.93 2.86
CA SER A 56 -8.30 -17.55 1.82
C SER A 56 -8.76 -16.10 1.97
N HIS A 57 -9.03 -15.64 3.20
CA HIS A 57 -9.42 -14.25 3.45
C HIS A 57 -8.27 -13.26 3.24
N PHE A 58 -7.03 -13.66 3.53
CA PHE A 58 -5.85 -12.86 3.22
C PHE A 58 -5.68 -12.65 1.69
N LEU A 59 -5.94 -13.69 0.90
CA LEU A 59 -5.78 -13.64 -0.56
C LEU A 59 -6.98 -13.07 -1.31
N SER A 60 -8.18 -13.09 -0.73
CA SER A 60 -9.39 -12.63 -1.41
C SER A 60 -9.29 -11.15 -1.78
N MET A 61 -8.52 -10.34 -1.03
CA MET A 61 -8.39 -8.88 -1.23
C MET A 61 -9.75 -8.15 -1.25
N VAL A 62 -10.80 -8.79 -0.71
CA VAL A 62 -12.18 -8.29 -0.64
C VAL A 62 -12.53 -8.07 0.83
N SER A 63 -12.93 -6.84 1.16
CA SER A 63 -13.17 -6.37 2.55
C SER A 63 -14.58 -6.64 3.08
N ASN A 64 -15.41 -7.42 2.38
CA ASN A 64 -16.83 -7.59 2.72
C ASN A 64 -17.14 -8.91 3.45
N ASN A 65 -16.14 -9.74 3.72
CA ASN A 65 -16.32 -11.08 4.29
C ASN A 65 -15.68 -11.18 5.69
N ASP A 66 -15.57 -10.06 6.41
CA ASP A 66 -15.04 -10.03 7.77
C ASP A 66 -15.85 -10.97 8.69
N ASP A 67 -17.18 -10.98 8.51
CA ASP A 67 -18.11 -11.88 9.21
C ASP A 67 -17.79 -13.36 8.97
N ASP A 68 -17.32 -13.75 7.78
CA ASP A 68 -17.00 -15.15 7.45
C ASP A 68 -15.74 -15.63 8.19
N LEU A 69 -14.74 -14.76 8.35
CA LEU A 69 -13.52 -15.07 9.09
C LEU A 69 -13.79 -15.10 10.60
N GLU A 70 -14.56 -14.14 11.13
CA GLU A 70 -15.02 -14.16 12.52
C GLU A 70 -15.78 -15.46 12.84
N ASN A 71 -16.73 -15.82 11.97
CA ASN A 71 -17.48 -17.07 12.08
C ASN A 71 -16.56 -18.30 12.01
N SER A 72 -15.52 -18.28 11.19
CA SER A 72 -14.54 -19.38 11.09
C SER A 72 -13.76 -19.56 12.39
N VAL A 73 -13.32 -18.47 13.03
CA VAL A 73 -12.63 -18.52 14.33
C VAL A 73 -13.56 -19.05 15.40
N TYR A 74 -14.80 -18.55 15.44
CA TYR A 74 -15.78 -18.96 16.43
C TYR A 74 -16.21 -20.43 16.26
N LYS A 75 -16.46 -20.87 15.01
CA LYS A 75 -16.72 -22.27 14.65
C LYS A 75 -15.61 -23.20 15.16
N PHE A 76 -14.34 -22.81 14.97
CA PHE A 76 -13.20 -23.58 15.47
C PHE A 76 -13.28 -23.82 16.98
N PHE A 77 -13.59 -22.79 17.78
CA PHE A 77 -13.69 -22.97 19.23
C PHE A 77 -14.92 -23.78 19.66
N ILE A 78 -16.05 -23.65 18.95
CA ILE A 78 -17.22 -24.52 19.17
C ILE A 78 -16.84 -25.99 18.96
N GLU A 79 -16.14 -26.31 17.88
CA GLU A 79 -15.73 -27.68 17.56
C GLU A 79 -14.63 -28.21 18.49
N LEU A 80 -13.78 -27.32 19.00
CA LEU A 80 -12.75 -27.67 19.97
C LEU A 80 -13.32 -27.98 21.36
N PHE A 81 -14.44 -27.37 21.74
CA PHE A 81 -14.98 -27.49 23.10
C PHE A 81 -15.28 -28.92 23.53
N PRO A 82 -16.01 -29.76 22.77
CA PRO A 82 -16.25 -31.15 23.15
C PRO A 82 -14.95 -31.95 23.36
N VAL A 83 -13.91 -31.68 22.56
CA VAL A 83 -12.60 -32.33 22.64
C VAL A 83 -11.87 -31.90 23.91
N ALA A 84 -11.84 -30.59 24.19
CA ALA A 84 -11.24 -30.03 25.40
C ALA A 84 -11.98 -30.48 26.68
N TYR A 85 -13.31 -30.55 26.62
CA TYR A 85 -14.14 -31.01 27.73
C TYR A 85 -13.87 -32.47 28.09
N LEU A 86 -13.80 -33.37 27.10
CA LEU A 86 -13.56 -34.79 27.32
C LEU A 86 -12.16 -35.08 27.89
N HIS A 87 -11.13 -34.46 27.31
CA HIS A 87 -9.74 -34.83 27.59
C HIS A 87 -9.04 -33.90 28.58
N GLY A 88 -9.57 -32.70 28.81
CA GLY A 88 -9.01 -31.69 29.72
C GLY A 88 -9.81 -31.48 31.00
N ILE A 89 -11.15 -31.39 30.91
CA ILE A 89 -12.02 -31.01 32.03
C ILE A 89 -12.58 -32.25 32.76
N ASN A 90 -13.32 -33.11 32.07
CA ASN A 90 -13.89 -34.34 32.62
C ASN A 90 -12.92 -35.53 32.46
N SER A 91 -11.66 -35.30 32.81
CA SER A 91 -10.59 -36.30 32.64
C SER A 91 -10.82 -37.52 33.55
N GLU A 92 -11.54 -37.38 34.66
CA GLU A 92 -11.75 -38.44 35.64
C GLU A 92 -12.53 -39.65 35.09
N GLN A 93 -13.45 -39.43 34.14
CA GLN A 93 -14.13 -40.52 33.42
C GLN A 93 -13.30 -41.06 32.26
N ALA A 94 -12.50 -40.22 31.60
CA ALA A 94 -11.60 -40.62 30.52
C ALA A 94 -10.36 -41.40 31.00
N ILE A 95 -9.91 -41.19 32.25
CA ILE A 95 -8.72 -41.81 32.86
C ILE A 95 -8.99 -43.27 33.27
N LYS A 96 -10.24 -43.64 33.56
CA LYS A 96 -10.57 -45.00 34.03
C LYS A 96 -10.48 -46.07 32.92
N GLN A 97 -10.25 -45.71 31.67
CA GLN A 97 -10.44 -46.61 30.54
C GLN A 97 -9.30 -46.48 29.51
N THR A 98 -8.70 -47.60 29.16
CA THR A 98 -7.49 -47.72 28.31
C THR A 98 -7.74 -47.48 26.81
N LYS A 99 -8.96 -47.13 26.41
CA LYS A 99 -9.38 -46.91 25.01
C LYS A 99 -9.75 -45.44 24.77
N VAL A 100 -9.74 -45.01 23.51
CA VAL A 100 -10.19 -43.66 23.12
C VAL A 100 -11.72 -43.67 23.09
N PHE A 101 -12.34 -43.06 24.08
CA PHE A 101 -13.78 -42.84 24.12
C PHE A 101 -14.11 -41.52 23.43
N ASP A 102 -15.33 -41.44 22.90
CA ASP A 102 -15.89 -40.24 22.32
C ASP A 102 -17.30 -40.05 22.90
N PHE A 103 -17.78 -38.81 23.04
CA PHE A 103 -19.14 -38.59 23.53
C PHE A 103 -20.17 -39.06 22.50
N HIS A 104 -21.34 -39.53 22.97
CA HIS A 104 -22.50 -39.72 22.11
C HIS A 104 -22.80 -38.43 21.32
N ASN A 105 -23.27 -38.56 20.07
CA ASN A 105 -23.45 -37.42 19.20
C ASN A 105 -24.42 -36.38 19.80
N ASP A 106 -25.47 -36.83 20.47
CA ASP A 106 -26.43 -35.95 21.17
C ASP A 106 -25.78 -35.11 22.28
N TYR A 107 -24.83 -35.69 23.01
CA TYR A 107 -24.13 -34.95 24.07
C TYR A 107 -23.19 -33.90 23.46
N LYS A 108 -22.49 -34.22 22.36
CA LYS A 108 -21.70 -33.23 21.61
C LYS A 108 -22.56 -32.11 21.06
N HIS A 109 -23.74 -32.42 20.52
CA HIS A 109 -24.69 -31.42 20.04
C HIS A 109 -25.16 -30.50 21.16
N CYS A 110 -25.37 -31.01 22.38
CA CYS A 110 -25.67 -30.16 23.53
C CYS A 110 -24.51 -29.22 23.87
N LEU A 111 -23.28 -29.76 23.93
CA LEU A 111 -22.06 -28.98 24.22
C LEU A 111 -21.84 -27.85 23.21
N THR A 112 -22.01 -28.13 21.91
CA THR A 112 -21.82 -27.12 20.86
C THR A 112 -22.94 -26.09 20.84
N ARG A 113 -24.20 -26.52 21.02
CA ARG A 113 -25.36 -25.61 21.02
C ARG A 113 -25.36 -24.64 22.21
N MET A 114 -24.88 -25.10 23.36
CA MET A 114 -24.86 -24.31 24.61
C MET A 114 -23.52 -23.61 24.86
N TYR A 115 -22.62 -23.60 23.85
CA TYR A 115 -21.27 -23.06 23.95
C TYR A 115 -21.23 -21.63 24.53
N ASP A 116 -22.11 -20.73 24.05
CA ASP A 116 -22.19 -19.35 24.51
C ASP A 116 -22.52 -19.21 26.00
N GLN A 117 -23.27 -20.16 26.57
CA GLN A 117 -23.65 -20.13 27.98
C GLN A 117 -22.50 -20.64 28.88
N PHE A 118 -21.69 -21.54 28.35
CA PHE A 118 -20.57 -22.13 29.08
C PHE A 118 -19.33 -21.24 29.04
N GLN A 119 -19.07 -20.56 27.91
CA GLN A 119 -17.84 -19.80 27.64
C GLN A 119 -16.58 -20.52 28.15
N PRO A 120 -16.33 -21.75 27.66
CA PRO A 120 -15.32 -22.64 28.24
C PRO A 120 -13.89 -22.09 28.15
N PHE A 121 -13.64 -21.22 27.18
CA PHE A 121 -12.34 -20.59 26.91
C PHE A 121 -12.29 -19.11 27.34
N GLY A 122 -13.29 -18.62 28.09
CA GLY A 122 -13.33 -17.25 28.58
C GLY A 122 -13.42 -16.21 27.45
N SER A 123 -12.71 -15.09 27.60
CA SER A 123 -12.66 -14.00 26.61
C SER A 123 -11.69 -14.27 25.44
N ILE A 124 -10.86 -15.33 25.53
CA ILE A 124 -9.78 -15.61 24.57
C ILE A 124 -10.32 -15.77 23.13
N PRO A 125 -11.40 -16.54 22.85
CA PRO A 125 -11.94 -16.65 21.50
C PRO A 125 -12.31 -15.31 20.87
N LYS A 126 -12.93 -14.40 21.64
CA LYS A 126 -13.36 -13.09 21.17
C LYS A 126 -12.16 -12.18 20.87
N MET A 127 -11.18 -12.15 21.78
CA MET A 127 -9.95 -11.36 21.59
C MET A 127 -9.14 -11.88 20.40
N LEU A 128 -9.01 -13.20 20.28
CA LEU A 128 -8.28 -13.83 19.18
C LEU A 128 -8.98 -13.61 17.84
N SER A 129 -10.31 -13.73 17.80
CA SER A 129 -11.11 -13.43 16.60
C SER A 129 -10.85 -12.00 16.11
N LYS A 130 -10.97 -11.00 17.00
CA LYS A 130 -10.69 -9.61 16.67
C LYS A 130 -9.27 -9.42 16.13
N SER A 131 -8.27 -10.00 16.78
CA SER A 131 -6.87 -9.89 16.37
C SER A 131 -6.60 -10.54 14.99
N ILE A 132 -7.17 -11.72 14.73
CA ILE A 132 -7.06 -12.41 13.43
C ILE A 132 -7.75 -11.59 12.34
N VAL A 133 -9.00 -11.18 12.55
CA VAL A 133 -9.78 -10.44 11.54
C VAL A 133 -9.10 -9.13 11.20
N GLN A 134 -8.72 -8.32 12.20
CA GLN A 134 -8.06 -7.03 11.97
C GLN A 134 -6.72 -7.20 11.25
N SER A 135 -5.89 -8.14 11.68
CA SER A 135 -4.56 -8.33 11.09
C SER A 135 -4.62 -8.86 9.65
N VAL A 136 -5.54 -9.81 9.38
CA VAL A 136 -5.80 -10.32 8.02
C VAL A 136 -6.37 -9.22 7.12
N GLN A 137 -7.34 -8.45 7.60
CA GLN A 137 -7.93 -7.33 6.86
C GLN A 137 -6.88 -6.29 6.47
N MET A 138 -6.02 -5.88 7.40
CA MET A 138 -4.93 -4.94 7.10
C MET A 138 -3.95 -5.50 6.07
N GLY A 139 -3.60 -6.78 6.19
CA GLY A 139 -2.77 -7.47 5.20
C GLY A 139 -3.41 -7.52 3.81
N SER A 140 -4.69 -7.86 3.72
CA SER A 140 -5.47 -7.90 2.47
C SER A 140 -5.58 -6.53 1.81
N VAL A 141 -5.87 -5.49 2.61
CA VAL A 141 -5.94 -4.10 2.15
C VAL A 141 -4.58 -3.63 1.61
N PHE A 142 -3.48 -4.02 2.26
CA PHE A 142 -2.14 -3.74 1.73
C PHE A 142 -1.90 -4.38 0.37
N LEU A 143 -2.21 -5.67 0.20
CA LEU A 143 -2.07 -6.33 -1.11
C LEU A 143 -2.97 -5.68 -2.18
N LYS A 144 -4.20 -5.29 -1.80
CA LYS A 144 -5.14 -4.60 -2.69
C LYS A 144 -4.62 -3.22 -3.11
N ALA A 145 -4.07 -2.45 -2.17
CA ALA A 145 -3.51 -1.14 -2.44
C ALA A 145 -2.34 -1.25 -3.44
N LEU A 146 -1.43 -2.21 -3.24
CA LEU A 146 -0.32 -2.43 -4.17
C LEU A 146 -0.79 -2.84 -5.57
N THR A 147 -1.78 -3.72 -5.65
CA THR A 147 -2.38 -4.15 -6.93
C THR A 147 -3.07 -2.99 -7.62
N GLY A 148 -3.91 -2.25 -6.90
CA GLY A 148 -4.65 -1.11 -7.44
C GLY A 148 -3.72 0.03 -7.89
N GLY A 149 -2.66 0.31 -7.14
CA GLY A 149 -1.65 1.30 -7.55
C GLY A 149 -0.92 0.89 -8.84
N ALA A 150 -0.57 -0.40 -8.97
CA ALA A 150 0.05 -0.91 -10.18
C ALA A 150 -0.91 -0.86 -11.38
N ASP A 151 -2.18 -1.19 -11.17
CA ASP A 151 -3.23 -1.11 -12.19
C ASP A 151 -3.44 0.33 -12.66
N VAL A 152 -3.50 1.30 -11.75
CA VAL A 152 -3.63 2.73 -12.11
C VAL A 152 -2.47 3.16 -12.99
N LEU A 153 -1.21 2.93 -12.56
CA LEU A 153 -0.03 3.31 -13.34
C LEU A 153 0.03 2.61 -14.70
N SER A 154 -0.35 1.34 -14.79
CA SER A 154 -0.39 0.60 -16.07
C SER A 154 -1.43 1.17 -17.02
N ASN A 155 -2.58 1.61 -16.50
CA ASN A 155 -3.60 2.27 -17.30
C ASN A 155 -3.18 3.68 -17.73
N VAL A 156 -2.45 4.42 -16.89
CA VAL A 156 -1.88 5.73 -17.26
C VAL A 156 -0.94 5.60 -18.46
N GLU A 157 -0.09 4.57 -18.48
CA GLU A 157 0.81 4.30 -19.61
C GLU A 157 0.02 4.09 -20.91
N SER A 158 -1.08 3.32 -20.86
CA SER A 158 -1.94 3.09 -22.04
C SER A 158 -2.67 4.35 -22.54
N LEU A 159 -2.97 5.30 -21.64
CA LEU A 159 -3.62 6.56 -21.97
C LEU A 159 -2.69 7.51 -22.73
N SER A 160 -1.42 7.58 -22.31
CA SER A 160 -0.42 8.45 -22.95
C SER A 160 -0.18 8.11 -24.42
N ALA A 161 -0.44 6.86 -24.83
CA ALA A 161 -0.16 6.38 -26.18
C ALA A 161 -1.24 6.74 -27.22
N THR A 162 -2.47 7.04 -26.81
CA THR A 162 -3.61 7.03 -27.74
C THR A 162 -4.23 8.40 -28.04
N ASN A 163 -4.16 9.40 -27.14
CA ASN A 163 -4.90 10.66 -27.34
C ASN A 163 -4.22 11.91 -26.76
N LEU A 164 -3.12 12.37 -27.37
CA LEU A 164 -2.61 13.72 -27.10
C LEU A 164 -3.62 14.78 -27.62
N ASP A 165 -4.21 15.57 -26.71
CA ASP A 165 -4.87 16.86 -26.93
C ASP A 165 -4.20 17.74 -28.01
N LYS A 166 -5.04 18.46 -28.75
CA LYS A 166 -4.63 19.30 -29.87
C LYS A 166 -3.72 20.46 -29.42
N ASN A 167 -4.03 21.14 -28.32
CA ASN A 167 -3.26 22.29 -27.86
C ASN A 167 -1.86 21.86 -27.41
N CYS A 168 -1.75 20.70 -26.77
CA CYS A 168 -0.46 20.12 -26.43
C CYS A 168 0.35 19.75 -27.68
N LYS A 169 -0.26 19.09 -28.68
CA LYS A 169 0.40 18.77 -29.95
C LYS A 169 0.98 20.02 -30.63
N GLU A 170 0.18 21.08 -30.69
CA GLU A 170 0.60 22.36 -31.29
C GLU A 170 1.77 22.99 -30.50
N ALA A 171 1.69 22.99 -29.16
CA ALA A 171 2.76 23.52 -28.31
C ALA A 171 4.07 22.72 -28.44
N LEU A 172 4.00 21.38 -28.48
CA LEU A 172 5.17 20.52 -28.67
C LEU A 172 5.83 20.74 -30.04
N VAL A 173 5.03 20.86 -31.11
CA VAL A 173 5.57 21.17 -32.45
C VAL A 173 6.23 22.55 -32.45
N LYS A 174 5.60 23.55 -31.81
CA LYS A 174 6.12 24.91 -31.70
C LYS A 174 7.44 24.97 -30.94
N MET A 175 7.56 24.19 -29.88
CA MET A 175 8.78 24.10 -29.09
C MET A 175 9.91 23.39 -29.85
N SER A 176 9.62 22.26 -30.50
CA SER A 176 10.64 21.36 -31.04
C SER A 176 11.09 21.70 -32.47
N TYR A 177 10.20 22.24 -33.31
CA TYR A 177 10.46 22.35 -34.76
C TYR A 177 10.28 23.74 -35.36
N CYS A 178 9.51 24.63 -34.74
CA CYS A 178 9.25 25.94 -35.34
C CYS A 178 10.49 26.85 -35.46
N SER A 179 11.53 26.64 -34.66
CA SER A 179 12.82 27.34 -34.81
C SER A 179 13.43 27.08 -36.19
N SER A 180 13.52 25.80 -36.58
CA SER A 180 14.01 25.37 -37.88
C SER A 180 13.15 25.92 -39.03
N CYS A 181 11.82 25.93 -38.88
CA CYS A 181 10.91 26.50 -39.88
C CYS A 181 11.09 28.01 -40.07
N LYS A 182 11.56 28.73 -39.03
CA LYS A 182 11.89 30.16 -39.12
C LYS A 182 13.34 30.43 -39.57
N GLY A 183 14.09 29.39 -39.93
CA GLY A 183 15.47 29.52 -40.40
C GLY A 183 16.54 29.46 -39.31
N TYR A 184 16.16 29.18 -38.05
CA TYR A 184 17.11 28.96 -36.96
C TYR A 184 17.44 27.47 -36.85
N SER A 185 18.57 27.03 -37.43
CA SER A 185 19.02 25.65 -37.36
C SER A 185 19.76 25.35 -36.04
N HIS A 186 19.57 24.14 -35.50
CA HIS A 186 20.26 23.62 -34.31
C HIS A 186 20.08 24.45 -33.01
N VAL A 187 19.01 25.23 -32.90
CA VAL A 187 18.72 25.97 -31.66
C VAL A 187 17.78 25.17 -30.76
N LYS A 188 18.22 25.00 -29.51
CA LYS A 188 17.44 24.35 -28.45
C LYS A 188 16.40 25.31 -27.84
N PRO A 189 15.24 24.81 -27.37
CA PRO A 189 14.31 25.60 -26.58
C PRO A 189 14.95 26.07 -25.27
N CYS A 190 14.48 27.21 -24.77
CA CYS A 190 14.83 27.69 -23.44
C CYS A 190 14.30 26.72 -22.38
N TYR A 191 15.04 26.53 -21.28
CA TYR A 191 14.62 25.67 -20.17
C TYR A 191 13.22 26.04 -19.65
N GLY A 192 12.98 27.32 -19.34
CA GLY A 192 11.67 27.77 -18.84
C GLY A 192 10.53 27.55 -19.84
N TYR A 193 10.79 27.71 -21.15
CA TYR A 193 9.81 27.42 -22.19
C TYR A 193 9.51 25.92 -22.28
N CYS A 194 10.55 25.08 -22.23
CA CYS A 194 10.40 23.63 -22.17
C CYS A 194 9.55 23.22 -20.97
N MET A 195 9.88 23.72 -19.79
CA MET A 195 9.15 23.42 -18.56
C MET A 195 7.67 23.79 -18.67
N ASN A 196 7.35 24.98 -19.17
CA ASN A 196 5.96 25.40 -19.34
C ASN A 196 5.22 24.57 -20.40
N VAL A 197 5.84 24.23 -21.52
CA VAL A 197 5.21 23.34 -22.53
C VAL A 197 4.95 21.96 -21.95
N MET A 198 5.97 21.35 -21.34
CA MET A 198 5.90 19.99 -20.82
C MET A 198 4.91 19.86 -19.65
N ARG A 199 4.93 20.80 -18.70
CA ARG A 199 3.98 20.81 -17.58
C ARG A 199 2.55 21.08 -18.04
N GLY A 200 2.34 21.98 -19.01
CA GLY A 200 1.01 22.25 -19.56
C GLY A 200 0.42 21.04 -20.27
N CYS A 201 1.24 20.36 -21.07
CA CYS A 201 0.87 19.08 -21.68
C CYS A 201 0.54 18.03 -20.63
N LEU A 202 1.44 17.76 -19.68
CA LEU A 202 1.23 16.74 -18.64
C LEU A 202 0.01 17.06 -17.77
N TYR A 203 -0.28 18.33 -17.51
CA TYR A 203 -1.47 18.73 -16.76
C TYR A 203 -2.77 18.37 -17.47
N LEU A 204 -2.85 18.55 -18.80
CA LEU A 204 -4.02 18.14 -19.59
C LEU A 204 -4.28 16.63 -19.52
N TYR A 205 -3.28 15.80 -19.24
CA TYR A 205 -3.45 14.34 -19.18
C TYR A 205 -3.46 13.76 -17.77
N LEU A 206 -2.74 14.38 -16.84
CA LEU A 206 -2.37 13.82 -15.53
C LEU A 206 -2.52 14.83 -14.38
N GLY A 207 -3.00 16.05 -14.69
CA GLY A 207 -3.17 17.18 -13.77
C GLY A 207 -3.79 16.80 -12.43
N SER A 208 -4.99 16.22 -12.51
CA SER A 208 -5.76 15.80 -11.35
C SER A 208 -5.23 14.52 -10.69
N LEU A 209 -4.59 13.64 -11.47
CA LEU A 209 -4.10 12.35 -10.98
C LEU A 209 -2.90 12.50 -10.03
N ASN A 210 -2.02 13.48 -10.26
CA ASN A 210 -0.82 13.66 -9.43
C ASN A 210 -1.16 13.89 -7.95
N LYS A 211 -2.17 14.71 -7.67
CA LYS A 211 -2.61 14.99 -6.29
C LYS A 211 -3.15 13.75 -5.59
N ASP A 212 -4.00 12.99 -6.27
CA ASP A 212 -4.59 11.77 -5.71
C ASP A 212 -3.55 10.66 -5.58
N TRP A 213 -2.61 10.56 -6.52
CA TRP A 213 -1.48 9.62 -6.46
C TRP A 213 -0.58 9.92 -5.25
N ASN A 214 -0.15 11.17 -5.09
CA ASN A 214 0.67 11.58 -3.94
C ASN A 214 -0.04 11.25 -2.62
N SER A 215 -1.32 11.63 -2.51
CA SER A 215 -2.15 11.34 -1.34
C SER A 215 -2.25 9.84 -1.05
N PHE A 216 -2.43 9.02 -2.08
CA PHE A 216 -2.45 7.57 -1.96
C PHE A 216 -1.09 7.02 -1.50
N THR A 217 0.02 7.47 -2.10
CA THR A 217 1.37 7.02 -1.73
C THR A 217 1.79 7.45 -0.32
N ASP A 218 1.27 8.57 0.20
CA ASP A 218 1.46 9.01 1.59
C ASP A 218 0.81 8.08 2.61
N ASP A 219 -0.28 7.41 2.23
CA ASP A 219 -1.02 6.52 3.11
C ASP A 219 -0.44 5.08 3.11
N ILE A 220 0.34 4.69 2.09
CA ILE A 220 0.98 3.35 2.00
C ILE A 220 1.96 3.08 3.16
N PRO A 221 2.90 3.98 3.52
CA PRO A 221 3.78 3.79 4.68
C PRO A 221 3.01 3.64 6.00
N LYS A 222 1.94 4.41 6.18
CA LYS A 222 1.07 4.32 7.36
C LYS A 222 0.42 2.94 7.44
N LEU A 223 -0.12 2.45 6.33
CA LEU A 223 -0.68 1.09 6.23
C LEU A 223 0.37 0.01 6.52
N ASN A 224 1.57 0.13 5.93
CA ASN A 224 2.65 -0.80 6.17
C ASN A 224 3.02 -0.88 7.66
N SER A 225 3.10 0.26 8.36
CA SER A 225 3.41 0.30 9.79
C SER A 225 2.44 -0.51 10.66
N VAL A 226 1.15 -0.55 10.29
CA VAL A 226 0.14 -1.35 10.99
C VAL A 226 0.26 -2.83 10.62
N VAL A 227 0.45 -3.14 9.33
CA VAL A 227 0.62 -4.52 8.84
C VAL A 227 1.86 -5.19 9.44
N THR A 228 2.93 -4.43 9.67
CA THR A 228 4.18 -4.90 10.28
C THR A 228 4.26 -4.60 11.78
N SER A 229 3.14 -4.22 12.42
CA SER A 229 3.12 -3.92 13.85
C SER A 229 3.58 -5.11 14.67
N GLN A 230 4.38 -4.86 15.71
CA GLN A 230 4.91 -5.90 16.59
C GLN A 230 3.83 -6.55 17.44
N GLU A 231 2.74 -5.84 17.76
CA GLU A 231 1.66 -6.34 18.63
C GLU A 231 0.53 -6.99 17.83
N ASN A 232 0.01 -6.29 16.82
CA ASN A 232 -1.20 -6.68 16.09
C ASN A 232 -0.97 -6.90 14.58
N GLY A 233 0.29 -6.89 14.12
CA GLY A 233 0.61 -7.17 12.73
C GLY A 233 0.32 -8.63 12.37
N ILE A 234 -0.06 -8.88 11.12
CA ILE A 234 -0.43 -10.22 10.62
C ILE A 234 0.64 -11.27 10.89
N GLU A 235 1.92 -10.89 10.82
CA GLU A 235 3.02 -11.80 11.11
C GLU A 235 3.07 -12.20 12.59
N THR A 236 2.93 -11.24 13.50
CA THR A 236 2.89 -11.51 14.94
C THR A 236 1.69 -12.37 15.30
N VAL A 237 0.50 -11.99 14.83
CA VAL A 237 -0.74 -12.72 15.14
C VAL A 237 -0.62 -14.17 14.71
N ILE A 238 -0.22 -14.43 13.45
CA ILE A 238 -0.03 -15.79 12.92
C ILE A 238 1.04 -16.54 13.73
N ARG A 239 2.16 -15.91 14.11
CA ARG A 239 3.22 -16.56 14.91
C ARG A 239 2.78 -16.93 16.31
N SER A 240 1.81 -16.22 16.88
CA SER A 240 1.33 -16.44 18.25
C SER A 240 0.15 -17.41 18.38
N LEU A 241 -0.43 -17.86 17.27
CA LEU A 241 -1.65 -18.68 17.26
C LEU A 241 -1.50 -19.96 18.11
N ASP A 242 -0.40 -20.69 17.98
CA ASP A 242 -0.14 -21.91 18.76
C ASP A 242 -0.20 -21.65 20.27
N THR A 243 0.45 -20.58 20.73
CA THR A 243 0.45 -20.17 22.14
C THR A 243 -0.93 -19.70 22.62
N LYS A 244 -1.66 -18.93 21.81
CA LYS A 244 -3.02 -18.44 22.14
C LYS A 244 -4.05 -19.56 22.20
N LEU A 245 -3.92 -20.55 21.31
CA LEU A 245 -4.75 -21.75 21.35
C LEU A 245 -4.45 -22.62 22.58
N SER A 246 -3.18 -22.73 22.97
CA SER A 246 -2.79 -23.40 24.21
C SER A 246 -3.30 -22.66 25.45
N GLU A 247 -3.22 -21.33 25.47
CA GLU A 247 -3.78 -20.47 26.54
C GLU A 247 -5.28 -20.71 26.74
N ALA A 248 -6.05 -20.81 25.65
CA ALA A 248 -7.47 -21.14 25.70
C ALA A 248 -7.71 -22.50 26.37
N ILE A 249 -6.98 -23.55 25.95
CA ILE A 249 -7.13 -24.89 26.53
C ILE A 249 -6.74 -24.88 28.01
N MET A 250 -5.66 -24.19 28.39
CA MET A 250 -5.25 -24.05 29.79
C MET A 250 -6.31 -23.35 30.64
N TYR A 251 -6.89 -22.26 30.14
CA TYR A 251 -8.00 -21.58 30.81
C TYR A 251 -9.19 -22.50 31.07
N ALA A 252 -9.56 -23.32 30.08
CA ALA A 252 -10.65 -24.28 30.21
C ALA A 252 -10.34 -25.38 31.25
N MET A 253 -9.09 -25.86 31.28
CA MET A 253 -8.62 -26.85 32.27
C MET A 253 -8.62 -26.29 33.68
N GLU A 254 -8.14 -25.05 33.87
CA GLU A 254 -8.10 -24.38 35.17
C GLU A 254 -9.51 -24.12 35.73
N ASN A 255 -10.45 -23.75 34.86
CA ASN A 255 -11.86 -23.51 35.21
C ASN A 255 -12.72 -24.79 35.17
N GLY A 256 -12.10 -25.95 35.00
CA GLY A 256 -12.77 -27.22 34.72
C GLY A 256 -13.95 -27.55 35.64
N PRO A 257 -13.80 -27.55 36.98
CA PRO A 257 -14.89 -27.91 37.90
C PRO A 257 -16.15 -27.04 37.74
N ARG A 258 -15.96 -25.73 37.54
CA ARG A 258 -17.07 -24.78 37.35
C ARG A 258 -17.77 -25.00 36.01
N ILE A 259 -17.00 -25.32 34.96
CA ILE A 259 -17.54 -25.61 33.63
C ILE A 259 -18.31 -26.95 33.66
N ASP A 260 -17.75 -27.98 34.30
CA ASP A 260 -18.36 -29.31 34.44
C ASP A 260 -19.70 -29.25 35.20
N GLU A 261 -19.80 -28.46 36.28
CA GLU A 261 -21.07 -28.26 36.98
C GLU A 261 -22.15 -27.66 36.07
N LYS A 262 -21.81 -26.60 35.32
CA LYS A 262 -22.74 -25.98 34.36
C LYS A 262 -23.16 -26.93 33.25
N VAL A 263 -22.21 -27.68 32.71
CA VAL A 263 -22.47 -28.65 31.65
C VAL A 263 -23.35 -29.79 32.16
N LYS A 264 -23.09 -30.34 33.35
CA LYS A 264 -23.95 -31.37 33.95
C LYS A 264 -25.36 -30.86 34.24
N HIS A 265 -25.49 -29.59 34.63
CA HIS A 265 -26.80 -28.98 34.84
C HIS A 265 -27.60 -28.83 33.55
N ALA A 266 -26.95 -28.42 32.45
CA ALA A 266 -27.64 -28.14 31.18
C ALA A 266 -27.78 -29.36 30.26
N CYS A 267 -26.75 -30.21 30.18
CA CYS A 267 -26.66 -31.36 29.27
C CYS A 267 -26.81 -32.71 29.98
N GLY A 268 -26.84 -32.74 31.32
CA GLY A 268 -26.90 -33.97 32.10
C GLY A 268 -25.55 -34.69 32.19
N ASN A 269 -25.59 -35.93 32.69
CA ASN A 269 -24.40 -36.75 32.81
C ASN A 269 -23.92 -37.27 31.44
N PRO A 270 -22.61 -37.26 31.19
CA PRO A 270 -22.03 -37.72 29.93
C PRO A 270 -22.26 -39.22 29.70
N ASN A 271 -22.74 -39.56 28.50
CA ASN A 271 -22.81 -40.93 27.99
C ASN A 271 -21.65 -41.14 27.00
N LEU A 272 -20.70 -42.03 27.33
CA LEU A 272 -19.52 -42.33 26.52
C LEU A 272 -19.79 -43.49 25.55
N LEU A 273 -19.34 -43.35 24.31
CA LEU A 273 -19.26 -44.44 23.33
C LEU A 273 -17.80 -44.87 23.16
N GLU A 274 -17.59 -46.19 23.11
CA GLU A 274 -16.28 -46.74 22.74
C GLU A 274 -16.05 -46.50 21.23
N LYS A 275 -14.99 -45.78 20.88
CA LYS A 275 -14.58 -45.63 19.49
C LYS A 275 -13.53 -46.70 19.19
N VAL A 276 -13.87 -47.69 18.37
CA VAL A 276 -12.89 -48.64 17.81
C VAL A 276 -12.02 -47.85 16.84
N ILE A 277 -10.83 -47.47 17.28
CA ILE A 277 -9.80 -46.96 16.39
C ILE A 277 -9.15 -48.19 15.76
N ASP A 278 -9.28 -48.35 14.44
CA ASP A 278 -8.50 -49.34 13.70
C ASP A 278 -7.01 -49.10 13.99
N GLY A 279 -6.42 -50.07 14.70
CA GLY A 279 -5.08 -50.01 15.24
C GLY A 279 -4.01 -50.02 14.16
N HIS A 280 -3.81 -48.90 13.49
CA HIS A 280 -2.48 -48.57 12.98
C HIS A 280 -1.71 -47.91 14.12
N SER A 281 -1.13 -48.77 14.96
CA SER A 281 -0.09 -48.39 15.91
C SER A 281 1.13 -47.86 15.14
N HIS A 282 1.08 -46.59 14.72
CA HIS A 282 2.28 -45.87 14.37
C HIS A 282 3.03 -45.59 15.67
N ASN A 283 4.20 -46.22 15.82
CA ASN A 283 5.16 -46.06 16.91
C ASN A 283 5.21 -44.61 17.46
N LEU A 284 4.48 -44.35 18.56
CA LEU A 284 4.58 -43.08 19.30
C LEU A 284 5.99 -42.87 19.89
N GLN A 285 6.79 -43.93 20.01
CA GLN A 285 8.18 -43.85 20.45
C GLN A 285 9.13 -43.25 19.40
N ASN A 286 8.78 -43.31 18.10
CA ASN A 286 9.59 -42.69 17.04
C ASN A 286 9.26 -41.21 16.81
N ILE A 287 8.13 -40.71 17.36
CA ILE A 287 7.75 -39.29 17.24
C ILE A 287 8.50 -38.43 18.28
N ARG A 288 8.96 -39.00 19.40
CA ARG A 288 9.85 -38.30 20.33
C ARG A 288 11.23 -37.98 19.73
N GLN A 289 11.65 -38.70 18.68
CA GLN A 289 12.94 -38.47 18.01
C GLN A 289 12.84 -37.60 16.75
N THR A 290 11.65 -37.33 16.20
CA THR A 290 11.48 -36.40 15.07
C THR A 290 11.14 -34.96 15.49
N VAL A 291 10.76 -34.73 16.75
CA VAL A 291 10.51 -33.39 17.30
C VAL A 291 11.81 -32.58 17.51
N ASN A 292 12.97 -33.24 17.53
CA ASN A 292 14.26 -32.59 17.78
C ASN A 292 15.04 -32.15 16.52
N ASN A 293 14.45 -32.20 15.31
CA ASN A 293 15.22 -31.85 14.11
C ASN A 293 14.48 -31.11 13.00
N GLN A 294 13.42 -30.39 13.34
CA GLN A 294 12.99 -29.25 12.54
C GLN A 294 13.37 -28.02 13.34
N ASN A 295 14.58 -27.50 13.10
CA ASN A 295 14.86 -26.08 13.29
C ASN A 295 13.87 -25.32 12.40
N SER A 296 12.63 -25.20 12.87
CA SER A 296 11.53 -24.51 12.20
C SER A 296 11.76 -23.04 12.46
N ASN A 297 12.93 -22.53 12.04
CA ASN A 297 13.16 -21.11 12.00
C ASN A 297 12.03 -20.51 11.17
N TRP A 298 11.34 -19.53 11.75
CA TRP A 298 10.33 -18.76 11.04
C TRP A 298 10.91 -18.29 9.69
N PRO A 299 10.09 -18.12 8.65
CA PRO A 299 10.57 -17.60 7.38
C PRO A 299 11.30 -16.29 7.64
N SER A 300 12.43 -16.09 6.93
CA SER A 300 13.23 -14.89 7.11
C SER A 300 12.36 -13.64 6.97
N PRO A 301 12.43 -12.69 7.93
CA PRO A 301 11.66 -11.47 7.84
C PRO A 301 11.95 -10.73 6.55
N ILE A 302 10.91 -10.22 5.88
CA ILE A 302 11.06 -9.43 4.65
C ILE A 302 11.20 -7.93 4.92
N HIS A 303 11.61 -7.56 6.13
CA HIS A 303 11.65 -6.17 6.59
C HIS A 303 12.55 -5.28 5.72
N THR A 304 13.74 -5.75 5.36
CA THR A 304 14.67 -5.01 4.49
C THR A 304 14.06 -4.70 3.13
N VAL A 305 13.45 -5.71 2.49
CA VAL A 305 12.76 -5.56 1.20
C VAL A 305 11.60 -4.56 1.31
N LEU A 306 10.85 -4.59 2.41
CA LEU A 306 9.75 -3.64 2.64
C LEU A 306 10.27 -2.21 2.86
N VAL A 307 11.40 -2.01 3.54
CA VAL A 307 12.01 -0.68 3.76
C VAL A 307 12.48 -0.08 2.43
N ASP A 308 13.17 -0.86 1.60
CA ASP A 308 13.61 -0.42 0.27
C ASP A 308 12.40 -0.08 -0.62
N PHE A 309 11.33 -0.86 -0.50
CA PHE A 309 10.08 -0.60 -1.16
C PHE A 309 9.40 0.69 -0.68
N MET A 310 9.31 0.93 0.63
CA MET A 310 8.76 2.18 1.18
C MET A 310 9.53 3.40 0.65
N SER A 311 10.86 3.30 0.60
CA SER A 311 11.72 4.33 0.02
C SER A 311 11.44 4.54 -1.48
N SER A 312 11.14 3.46 -2.21
CA SER A 312 10.77 3.53 -3.63
C SER A 312 9.39 4.17 -3.84
N VAL A 313 8.42 3.89 -2.96
CA VAL A 313 7.09 4.54 -2.97
C VAL A 313 7.24 6.03 -2.69
N ASP A 314 8.06 6.41 -1.71
CA ASP A 314 8.31 7.83 -1.40
C ASP A 314 8.99 8.56 -2.56
N ARG A 315 9.95 7.93 -3.23
CA ARG A 315 10.56 8.47 -4.47
C ARG A 315 9.59 8.59 -5.65
N SER A 316 8.51 7.81 -5.65
CA SER A 316 7.45 7.90 -6.66
C SER A 316 6.48 9.06 -6.46
N LYS A 317 6.63 9.82 -5.37
CA LYS A 317 5.93 11.08 -5.20
C LYS A 317 6.38 12.07 -6.26
N ASP A 318 5.42 12.85 -6.73
CA ASP A 318 5.61 13.82 -7.80
C ASP A 318 6.18 13.15 -9.07
N PHE A 319 5.97 11.85 -9.24
CA PHE A 319 6.47 11.09 -10.39
C PHE A 319 6.11 11.79 -11.70
N PHE A 320 4.86 12.25 -11.82
CA PHE A 320 4.38 12.93 -13.03
C PHE A 320 5.02 14.31 -13.22
N MET A 321 5.40 15.01 -12.13
CA MET A 321 6.12 16.28 -12.21
C MET A 321 7.55 16.10 -12.70
N ARG A 322 8.23 15.09 -12.17
CA ARG A 322 9.63 14.77 -12.49
C ARG A 322 9.82 14.40 -13.95
N ILE A 323 8.76 13.95 -14.65
CA ILE A 323 8.80 13.72 -16.11
C ILE A 323 9.15 15.03 -16.84
N SER A 324 8.55 16.16 -16.44
CA SER A 324 8.87 17.46 -17.06
C SER A 324 10.30 17.89 -16.79
N ASP A 325 10.77 17.71 -15.55
CA ASP A 325 12.13 18.08 -15.16
C ASP A 325 13.17 17.23 -15.93
N SER A 326 12.96 15.91 -15.99
CA SER A 326 13.86 14.97 -16.69
C SER A 326 13.91 15.19 -18.21
N LEU A 327 12.78 15.51 -18.84
CA LEU A 327 12.74 15.77 -20.29
C LEU A 327 13.33 17.13 -20.67
N CYS A 328 13.39 18.07 -19.71
CA CYS A 328 13.94 19.40 -19.94
C CYS A 328 15.35 19.61 -19.35
N GLU A 329 15.92 18.62 -18.64
CA GLU A 329 17.22 18.70 -17.98
C GLU A 329 18.35 19.11 -18.95
N ASP A 330 18.32 18.56 -20.17
CA ASP A 330 19.29 18.84 -21.24
C ASP A 330 19.30 20.31 -21.75
N TYR A 331 18.31 21.10 -21.34
CA TYR A 331 18.20 22.53 -21.65
C TYR A 331 18.67 23.43 -20.50
N GLN A 332 18.93 22.86 -19.31
CA GLN A 332 19.34 23.62 -18.13
C GLN A 332 20.79 24.10 -18.22
N THR A 333 21.65 23.33 -18.88
CA THR A 333 23.04 23.68 -19.17
C THR A 333 23.18 24.05 -20.64
N SER A 334 22.87 25.31 -21.00
CA SER A 334 23.39 25.86 -22.25
C SER A 334 24.88 26.14 -22.05
N PRO A 335 25.81 25.47 -22.74
CA PRO A 335 27.25 25.55 -22.45
C PRO A 335 27.86 26.94 -22.68
N ASN A 336 27.10 27.89 -23.22
CA ASN A 336 27.51 29.28 -23.38
C ASN A 336 26.40 30.20 -22.86
N ASN A 337 26.68 30.97 -21.80
CA ASN A 337 25.81 32.05 -21.28
C ASN A 337 25.44 33.13 -22.31
N TYR A 338 25.98 33.06 -23.54
CA TYR A 338 25.73 34.00 -24.65
C TYR A 338 24.86 33.41 -25.77
N GLN A 339 24.46 32.15 -25.69
CA GLN A 339 23.70 31.49 -26.76
C GLN A 339 22.19 31.65 -26.51
N LYS A 340 21.58 32.60 -27.23
CA LYS A 340 20.12 32.81 -27.21
C LYS A 340 19.38 31.52 -27.54
N CYS A 341 18.40 31.17 -26.72
CA CYS A 341 17.60 29.97 -26.87
C CYS A 341 16.26 30.29 -27.56
N TRP A 342 15.52 29.24 -27.96
CA TRP A 342 14.21 29.40 -28.57
C TRP A 342 13.11 29.52 -27.50
N GLU A 343 12.44 30.68 -27.45
CA GLU A 343 11.34 30.96 -26.50
C GLU A 343 9.94 30.67 -27.07
N GLY A 344 9.85 30.20 -28.31
CA GLY A 344 8.60 29.87 -28.99
C GLY A 344 8.21 30.84 -30.11
N THR A 345 8.79 32.04 -30.15
CA THR A 345 8.53 32.99 -31.25
C THR A 345 9.80 33.47 -31.95
N HIS A 346 10.86 33.76 -31.18
CA HIS A 346 12.16 34.20 -31.69
C HIS A 346 13.29 33.67 -30.79
N LEU A 347 14.53 34.05 -31.10
CA LEU A 347 15.70 33.75 -30.27
C LEU A 347 15.85 34.83 -29.20
N GLY A 348 15.80 34.43 -27.93
CA GLY A 348 15.82 35.35 -26.81
C GLY A 348 15.91 34.63 -25.48
N ASP A 349 15.76 35.40 -24.42
CA ASP A 349 15.59 34.87 -23.07
C ASP A 349 14.11 34.62 -22.81
N TYR A 350 13.79 33.59 -22.03
CA TYR A 350 12.40 33.27 -21.73
C TYR A 350 11.93 34.08 -20.51
N ASP A 351 11.16 35.14 -20.76
CA ASP A 351 10.77 36.11 -19.73
C ASP A 351 9.58 35.69 -18.85
N HIS A 352 8.93 34.56 -19.16
CA HIS A 352 7.77 34.10 -18.39
C HIS A 352 8.18 33.21 -17.22
N GLU A 353 7.44 33.33 -16.11
CA GLU A 353 7.61 32.46 -14.95
C GLU A 353 7.31 30.99 -15.29
N ILE A 354 8.05 30.08 -14.67
CA ILE A 354 7.79 28.64 -14.79
C ILE A 354 6.58 28.30 -13.90
N ILE A 355 5.47 27.95 -14.54
CA ILE A 355 4.20 27.71 -13.86
C ILE A 355 4.23 26.33 -13.18
N GLY A 356 3.79 26.30 -11.92
CA GLY A 356 3.59 25.06 -11.15
C GLY A 356 2.39 24.25 -11.63
N PHE A 357 2.32 22.96 -11.30
CA PHE A 357 1.28 22.06 -11.82
C PHE A 357 -0.15 22.45 -11.44
N ASP A 358 -0.33 23.02 -10.25
CA ASP A 358 -1.66 23.42 -9.75
C ASP A 358 -2.16 24.74 -10.36
N GLN A 359 -1.30 25.49 -11.05
CA GLN A 359 -1.57 26.81 -11.58
C GLN A 359 -1.59 26.84 -13.12
N GLN A 360 -1.69 25.68 -13.76
CA GLN A 360 -1.57 25.54 -15.21
C GLN A 360 -2.64 26.30 -16.00
N LYS A 361 -3.73 26.72 -15.35
CA LYS A 361 -4.69 27.70 -15.90
C LYS A 361 -4.02 28.98 -16.42
N TYR A 362 -2.88 29.37 -15.84
CA TYR A 362 -2.12 30.58 -16.20
C TYR A 362 -0.91 30.28 -17.10
N ASN A 363 -0.82 29.08 -17.67
CA ASN A 363 0.33 28.69 -18.49
C ASN A 363 0.40 29.51 -19.79
N PRO A 364 1.51 30.24 -20.04
CA PRO A 364 1.66 31.07 -21.24
C PRO A 364 2.00 30.27 -22.51
N ALA A 365 2.47 29.02 -22.37
CA ALA A 365 2.97 28.18 -23.45
C ALA A 365 1.92 27.21 -24.01
N VAL A 366 0.96 26.78 -23.18
CA VAL A 366 -0.09 25.81 -23.53
C VAL A 366 -1.45 26.34 -23.10
N ILE A 367 -2.42 26.36 -24.02
CA ILE A 367 -3.79 26.78 -23.72
C ILE A 367 -4.51 25.65 -22.98
N ILE A 368 -4.88 25.91 -21.72
CA ILE A 368 -5.67 25.00 -20.90
C ILE A 368 -7.16 25.37 -21.00
N PRO A 369 -8.04 24.50 -21.54
CA PRO A 369 -9.47 24.78 -21.64
C PRO A 369 -10.10 24.98 -20.25
N GLN A 370 -10.94 26.00 -20.07
CA GLN A 370 -11.65 26.21 -18.81
C GLN A 370 -12.90 25.32 -18.73
N THR A 371 -12.79 24.22 -17.96
CA THR A 371 -13.81 23.42 -17.22
C THR A 371 -15.22 23.14 -17.76
N HIS A 372 -15.72 23.67 -18.89
CA HIS A 372 -17.02 23.27 -19.46
C HIS A 372 -16.91 22.37 -20.71
N GLU A 373 -15.77 22.40 -21.41
CA GLU A 373 -15.51 21.52 -22.57
C GLU A 373 -14.62 20.31 -22.24
N PHE A 374 -13.93 20.34 -21.09
CA PHE A 374 -13.07 19.24 -20.64
C PHE A 374 -13.90 18.03 -20.19
N ASP A 375 -15.01 18.26 -19.49
CA ASP A 375 -15.87 17.22 -18.93
C ASP A 375 -16.75 16.50 -19.97
N THR A 376 -16.99 17.08 -21.15
CA THR A 376 -18.00 16.55 -22.07
C THR A 376 -17.45 15.61 -23.14
N ASN A 377 -16.16 15.67 -23.50
CA ASN A 377 -15.57 14.75 -24.49
C ASN A 377 -14.07 14.41 -24.32
N GLY A 378 -13.36 14.94 -23.31
CA GLY A 378 -11.92 14.77 -23.14
C GLY A 378 -11.52 14.02 -21.87
N ASN A 379 -11.40 12.69 -21.97
CA ASN A 379 -10.84 11.77 -20.97
C ASN A 379 -11.76 11.29 -19.83
N SER A 380 -12.93 10.72 -20.18
CA SER A 380 -13.72 9.86 -19.27
C SER A 380 -12.85 8.81 -18.54
N GLN A 381 -11.79 8.34 -19.19
CA GLN A 381 -10.86 7.37 -18.64
C GLN A 381 -9.89 7.94 -17.59
N LEU A 382 -9.53 9.23 -17.63
CA LEU A 382 -8.75 9.88 -16.56
C LEU A 382 -9.59 10.03 -15.29
N HIS A 383 -10.84 10.47 -15.42
CA HIS A 383 -11.77 10.52 -14.28
C HIS A 383 -11.96 9.14 -13.64
N ILE A 384 -12.09 8.08 -14.45
CA ILE A 384 -12.14 6.70 -13.94
C ILE A 384 -10.87 6.33 -13.14
N LEU A 385 -9.69 6.79 -13.55
CA LEU A 385 -8.45 6.53 -12.81
C LEU A 385 -8.36 7.31 -11.50
N ASN A 386 -8.82 8.57 -11.48
CA ASN A 386 -8.92 9.36 -10.25
C ASN A 386 -9.91 8.70 -9.27
N ASP A 387 -11.10 8.32 -9.76
CA ASP A 387 -12.10 7.63 -8.94
C ASP A 387 -11.55 6.32 -8.38
N LYS A 388 -10.76 5.58 -9.17
CA LYS A 388 -10.05 4.39 -8.68
C LYS A 388 -9.06 4.73 -7.56
N LEU A 389 -8.25 5.78 -7.69
CA LEU A 389 -7.32 6.19 -6.63
C LEU A 389 -8.05 6.66 -5.36
N ILE A 390 -9.10 7.47 -5.51
CA ILE A 390 -9.92 7.93 -4.39
C ILE A 390 -10.53 6.73 -3.67
N ASN A 391 -11.09 5.77 -4.41
CA ASN A 391 -11.64 4.54 -3.83
C ASN A 391 -10.56 3.70 -3.14
N LEU A 392 -9.39 3.52 -3.77
CA LEU A 392 -8.27 2.80 -3.16
C LEU A 392 -7.81 3.45 -1.86
N ARG A 393 -7.70 4.78 -1.84
CA ARG A 393 -7.36 5.55 -0.65
C ARG A 393 -8.42 5.37 0.45
N ASN A 394 -9.70 5.42 0.11
CA ASN A 394 -10.78 5.17 1.08
C ASN A 394 -10.71 3.76 1.67
N ILE A 395 -10.36 2.76 0.86
CA ILE A 395 -10.14 1.38 1.33
C ILE A 395 -8.96 1.29 2.28
N VAL A 396 -7.89 2.07 2.05
CA VAL A 396 -6.72 2.14 2.94
C VAL A 396 -7.06 2.86 4.25
N LEU A 397 -7.79 3.97 4.20
CA LEU A 397 -8.09 4.82 5.36
C LEU A 397 -9.14 4.23 6.30
N LYS A 398 -10.18 3.57 5.78
CA LYS A 398 -11.27 3.00 6.59
C LYS A 398 -10.75 2.12 7.74
N PRO A 399 -9.89 1.10 7.51
CA PRO A 399 -9.39 0.25 8.58
C PRO A 399 -8.23 0.90 9.37
N LEU A 400 -7.56 1.92 8.83
CA LEU A 400 -6.59 2.71 9.60
C LEU A 400 -7.32 3.49 10.70
N HIS A 401 -8.39 4.19 10.38
CA HIS A 401 -9.15 4.97 11.38
C HIS A 401 -9.73 4.09 12.48
N THR A 402 -10.28 2.91 12.17
CA THR A 402 -10.79 1.99 13.19
C THR A 402 -9.68 1.45 14.09
N ASN A 403 -8.50 1.14 13.53
CA ASN A 403 -7.35 0.70 14.32
C ASN A 403 -6.77 1.83 15.21
N PHE A 404 -6.72 3.07 14.70
CA PHE A 404 -6.25 4.23 15.49
C PHE A 404 -7.21 4.59 16.63
N LEU A 405 -8.52 4.46 16.44
CA LEU A 405 -9.51 4.63 17.51
C LEU A 405 -9.33 3.58 18.62
N THR A 406 -9.09 2.31 18.26
CA THR A 406 -8.80 1.27 19.27
C THR A 406 -7.47 1.45 20.02
N LYS A 407 -6.55 2.25 19.47
CA LYS A 407 -5.27 2.57 20.12
C LYS A 407 -5.42 3.73 21.13
N HIS A 408 -6.36 4.65 20.90
CA HIS A 408 -6.64 5.77 21.79
C HIS A 408 -7.59 5.43 22.95
N ASP A 409 -8.39 4.37 22.83
CA ASP A 409 -9.34 3.95 23.88
C ASP A 409 -8.67 3.33 25.13
N ASN A 410 -7.44 2.81 25.02
CA ASN A 410 -6.73 2.26 26.19
C ASN A 410 -6.04 3.34 27.04
N ASP A 411 -5.73 4.49 26.46
CA ASP A 411 -4.95 5.55 27.14
C ASP A 411 -5.80 6.72 27.65
N LYS A 412 -7.13 6.72 27.42
CA LYS A 412 -7.99 7.86 27.78
C LYS A 412 -9.23 7.54 28.62
N MET A 413 -9.42 6.30 29.06
CA MET A 413 -10.61 5.92 29.84
C MET A 413 -10.38 5.93 31.36
N PHE A 414 -9.72 6.96 31.91
CA PHE A 414 -9.66 7.24 33.35
C PHE A 414 -9.40 8.73 33.65
N SER A 415 -10.25 9.63 33.16
CA SER A 415 -10.45 11.04 33.57
C SER A 415 -11.50 11.53 32.59
N ASP A 416 -12.80 11.44 32.86
CA ASP A 416 -13.52 12.49 33.57
C ASP A 416 -14.89 11.96 34.00
N MET A 417 -15.09 11.79 35.30
CA MET A 417 -16.41 11.78 35.93
C MET A 417 -16.33 12.55 37.25
N ALA A 418 -16.58 13.85 37.15
CA ALA A 418 -17.08 14.74 38.20
C ALA A 418 -17.65 15.96 37.46
N VAL A 419 -18.97 16.00 37.21
CA VAL A 419 -19.96 16.82 37.96
C VAL A 419 -19.50 18.28 38.06
N GLU A 420 -20.12 19.23 37.34
CA GLU A 420 -21.30 19.98 37.82
C GLU A 420 -21.80 20.99 36.77
N ASP A 421 -23.07 21.36 36.94
CA ASP A 421 -23.94 22.25 36.18
C ASP A 421 -23.47 23.72 36.16
N GLY A 422 -23.84 24.49 35.12
CA GLY A 422 -23.62 25.95 35.13
C GLY A 422 -23.79 26.67 33.80
N SER A 423 -25.03 27.06 33.49
CA SER A 423 -25.37 27.97 32.39
C SER A 423 -25.03 29.43 32.71
N GLY A 424 -24.54 30.20 31.73
CA GLY A 424 -24.40 31.65 31.82
C GLY A 424 -23.91 32.27 30.51
N GLY A 425 -24.72 33.12 29.89
CA GLY A 425 -24.39 33.87 28.68
C GLY A 425 -23.99 35.33 28.94
N TYR A 426 -23.76 36.02 27.81
CA TYR A 426 -23.56 37.47 27.58
C TYR A 426 -22.12 38.06 27.61
N SER A 427 -21.77 38.59 26.42
CA SER A 427 -21.01 39.81 26.05
C SER A 427 -19.94 40.37 26.99
N GLU A 428 -18.77 40.73 26.45
CA GLU A 428 -18.46 42.10 25.97
C GLU A 428 -17.05 42.16 25.37
N GLU A 429 -16.88 43.04 24.38
CA GLU A 429 -15.63 43.40 23.72
C GLU A 429 -14.65 44.04 24.71
N THR A 430 -13.35 43.79 24.54
CA THR A 430 -12.34 44.84 24.71
C THR A 430 -11.14 44.55 23.83
N ASN A 431 -10.82 45.54 23.01
CA ASN A 431 -9.57 45.71 22.28
C ASN A 431 -8.37 45.70 23.23
N ASN A 432 -7.23 45.22 22.74
CA ASN A 432 -5.96 45.88 22.97
C ASN A 432 -5.04 45.57 21.79
N ASP A 433 -4.80 46.63 21.02
CA ASP A 433 -3.72 46.80 20.07
C ASP A 433 -2.37 46.75 20.81
N ASP A 434 -1.33 46.25 20.15
CA ASP A 434 0.01 46.86 20.22
C ASP A 434 0.83 46.39 19.01
N GLU A 435 1.06 47.36 18.13
CA GLU A 435 1.90 47.37 16.94
C GLU A 435 3.38 47.52 17.33
N ASP A 436 4.30 46.85 16.63
CA ASP A 436 5.69 47.31 16.56
C ASP A 436 6.26 47.13 15.14
N TYR A 437 6.62 48.28 14.55
CA TYR A 437 7.17 48.48 13.22
C TYR A 437 8.70 48.63 13.25
N GLY A 438 9.33 48.29 12.11
CA GLY A 438 10.64 48.83 11.67
C GLY A 438 11.85 47.99 12.08
N GLU A 439 12.90 47.77 11.29
CA GLU A 439 13.46 48.51 10.17
C GLU A 439 14.33 47.58 9.30
N GLY A 440 14.57 47.99 8.05
CA GLY A 440 15.39 47.26 7.09
C GLY A 440 16.78 47.86 6.84
N SER A 441 17.35 47.37 5.74
CA SER A 441 18.53 47.85 4.96
C SER A 441 19.90 47.26 5.28
N GLY A 442 20.66 46.95 4.21
CA GLY A 442 22.12 46.86 4.26
C GLY A 442 22.78 45.85 3.32
N PHE A 443 23.00 46.26 2.06
CA PHE A 443 23.88 45.61 1.08
C PHE A 443 25.35 45.65 1.51
N ALA A 444 26.15 44.64 1.12
CA ALA A 444 27.55 44.83 0.76
C ALA A 444 28.08 43.67 -0.10
N ALA A 445 28.51 44.02 -1.31
CA ALA A 445 29.31 43.18 -2.20
C ALA A 445 30.79 43.20 -1.78
N SER A 446 31.52 42.15 -2.12
CA SER A 446 32.97 42.20 -2.32
C SER A 446 33.37 41.15 -3.34
N GLY A 447 33.95 41.60 -4.44
CA GLY A 447 34.66 40.78 -5.40
C GLY A 447 36.17 40.82 -5.16
N ASP A 448 36.86 39.86 -5.74
CA ASP A 448 38.28 39.88 -6.10
C ASP A 448 38.41 38.76 -7.16
N GLY A 449 38.95 38.92 -8.37
CA GLY A 449 40.06 39.76 -8.79
C GLY A 449 41.28 38.87 -8.98
N GLY A 450 41.48 38.32 -10.19
CA GLY A 450 42.59 37.40 -10.47
C GLY A 450 42.78 37.17 -11.97
N ILE A 451 43.51 38.09 -12.58
CA ILE A 451 43.91 38.10 -13.99
C ILE A 451 45.15 37.23 -14.13
N ASP A 452 45.23 36.35 -15.12
CA ASP A 452 46.51 36.07 -15.76
C ASP A 452 46.36 35.75 -17.24
N ALA A 453 47.07 36.54 -18.04
CA ALA A 453 47.11 36.50 -19.48
C ALA A 453 48.25 35.59 -19.94
N ARG A 454 47.99 34.74 -20.95
CA ARG A 454 49.02 34.25 -21.88
C ARG A 454 48.37 33.72 -23.17
N THR A 455 48.46 34.52 -24.23
CA THR A 455 48.55 34.06 -25.63
C THR A 455 50.05 34.07 -26.04
N PRO A 456 50.47 33.73 -27.27
CA PRO A 456 49.79 33.09 -28.41
C PRO A 456 50.61 31.93 -29.04
N ILE A 457 50.01 31.03 -29.84
CA ILE A 457 50.69 30.45 -31.02
C ILE A 457 49.70 30.28 -32.18
N VAL A 458 50.14 30.80 -33.33
CA VAL A 458 49.53 30.90 -34.65
C VAL A 458 49.57 29.56 -35.40
N GLY A 459 48.51 29.26 -36.15
CA GLY A 459 48.49 28.29 -37.24
C GLY A 459 47.34 28.64 -38.21
N ILE A 460 47.71 29.11 -39.40
CA ILE A 460 46.85 29.63 -40.48
C ILE A 460 46.49 28.47 -41.46
N PRO A 461 45.72 28.67 -42.55
CA PRO A 461 44.38 28.11 -42.76
C PRO A 461 44.36 27.07 -43.90
N SER A 462 43.19 26.53 -44.24
CA SER A 462 42.95 26.03 -45.59
C SER A 462 41.49 26.22 -45.98
N ASP A 463 41.31 27.13 -46.94
CA ASP A 463 40.12 27.37 -47.73
C ASP A 463 39.71 26.13 -48.52
N ASN A 464 38.41 25.95 -48.76
CA ASN A 464 37.78 26.23 -50.06
C ASN A 464 36.39 25.59 -50.17
N ASN A 465 35.44 26.44 -50.57
CA ASN A 465 34.43 26.23 -51.62
C ASN A 465 33.41 25.08 -51.43
N THR A 466 32.11 25.25 -51.64
CA THR A 466 31.45 26.03 -52.68
C THR A 466 29.96 26.16 -52.33
N ALA A 467 29.38 27.31 -52.66
CA ALA A 467 27.95 27.52 -52.68
C ALA A 467 27.31 26.80 -53.87
N GLU A 468 26.15 26.18 -53.66
CA GLU A 468 25.13 26.08 -54.70
C GLU A 468 23.76 26.44 -54.11
N THR A 469 23.23 27.53 -54.65
CA THR A 469 21.86 28.01 -54.53
C THR A 469 20.91 27.08 -55.27
N GLY A 470 19.91 26.55 -54.58
CA GLY A 470 18.77 25.83 -55.16
C GLY A 470 17.46 26.38 -54.63
N SER A 471 16.79 27.18 -55.45
CA SER A 471 15.48 27.78 -55.20
C SER A 471 14.35 26.74 -55.17
N GLY A 472 13.54 26.77 -54.12
CA GLY A 472 12.08 26.66 -54.20
C GLY A 472 11.48 25.28 -54.49
N SER A 473 10.89 24.67 -53.46
CA SER A 473 9.55 24.07 -53.57
C SER A 473 8.95 23.90 -52.17
N ASN A 474 7.81 24.56 -51.96
CA ASN A 474 6.92 24.34 -50.83
C ASN A 474 6.49 22.87 -50.82
N VAL A 475 7.10 22.05 -49.96
CA VAL A 475 6.65 20.69 -49.72
C VAL A 475 5.78 20.68 -48.49
N VAL A 476 4.50 20.39 -48.75
CA VAL A 476 3.44 20.06 -47.79
C VAL A 476 3.98 19.11 -46.72
N CYS A 477 4.25 19.64 -45.53
CA CYS A 477 4.77 18.89 -44.39
C CYS A 477 3.64 18.61 -43.39
N GLN A 478 2.51 18.05 -43.84
CA GLN A 478 1.30 17.99 -43.02
C GLN A 478 0.78 16.60 -42.60
N LEU A 479 1.36 15.47 -43.00
CA LEU A 479 0.72 14.17 -42.69
C LEU A 479 1.62 13.04 -42.16
N SER A 480 2.78 13.34 -41.55
CA SER A 480 3.52 12.29 -40.81
C SER A 480 4.23 12.74 -39.54
N ILE A 481 4.34 14.04 -39.27
CA ILE A 481 5.08 14.55 -38.11
C ILE A 481 4.29 14.35 -36.81
N VAL A 482 2.95 14.48 -36.84
CA VAL A 482 2.10 14.38 -35.63
C VAL A 482 2.05 12.96 -35.07
N SER A 483 2.00 11.94 -35.94
CA SER A 483 2.05 10.53 -35.53
C SER A 483 3.43 10.13 -35.03
N TYR A 484 4.50 10.61 -35.70
CA TYR A 484 5.87 10.38 -35.24
C TYR A 484 6.18 11.07 -33.91
N LEU A 485 5.67 12.27 -33.68
CA LEU A 485 5.83 13.01 -32.43
C LEU A 485 5.10 12.36 -31.25
N SER A 486 3.92 11.80 -31.49
CA SER A 486 3.18 11.06 -30.47
C SER A 486 3.96 9.79 -30.08
N ILE A 487 4.54 9.10 -31.06
CA ILE A 487 5.39 7.91 -30.86
C ILE A 487 6.74 8.28 -30.23
N LEU A 488 7.32 9.44 -30.55
CA LEU A 488 8.59 9.92 -29.97
C LEU A 488 8.41 10.48 -28.56
N PHE A 489 7.27 11.12 -28.25
CA PHE A 489 6.96 11.57 -26.89
C PHE A 489 6.73 10.37 -25.97
N VAL A 490 5.94 9.39 -26.42
CA VAL A 490 5.75 8.11 -25.73
C VAL A 490 7.06 7.32 -25.71
N GLY A 491 7.82 7.33 -26.80
CA GLY A 491 9.13 6.69 -26.93
C GLY A 491 10.15 7.26 -25.96
N MET A 492 10.25 8.58 -25.82
CA MET A 492 11.13 9.24 -24.84
C MET A 492 10.72 8.94 -23.40
N ILE A 493 9.41 8.87 -23.11
CA ILE A 493 8.88 8.44 -21.80
C ILE A 493 9.23 6.96 -21.50
N VAL A 494 9.35 6.11 -22.53
CA VAL A 494 9.66 4.68 -22.41
C VAL A 494 11.17 4.41 -22.42
N THR A 495 11.98 5.17 -23.16
CA THR A 495 13.43 4.93 -23.33
C THR A 495 14.30 5.55 -22.23
N GLN A 496 13.74 6.43 -21.39
CA GLN A 496 14.41 6.94 -20.17
C GLN A 496 14.03 6.13 -18.90
N GLN A 497 13.36 4.98 -19.03
CA GLN A 497 13.03 4.06 -17.92
C GLN A 497 14.03 2.92 -17.71
#